data_AF-A0A924IAN6-F1
#
_entry.id   AF-A0A924IAN6-F1
#
_cell.length_a   1.000
_cell.length_b   1.000
_cell.length_c   1.000
_cell.angle_alpha   90.00
_cell.angle_beta   90.00
_cell.angle_gamma   90.00
#
_symmetry.space_group_name_H-M   'P 1'
#
loop_
_entity.id
_entity.type
_entity.pdbx_description
1 polymer ?
#
loop_
_entity_poly.entity_id
_entity_poly.type
_entity_poly.pdbx_seq_one_letter_code
_entity_poly.pdbx_strand_id
1 'polypeptide(L)'
;MRLIETTEPTQIDTTQTVRIDSTHHEYDDATQLDALTQMLASQKQGEVEIATKRLIEFGDKGVEVMIATLAKLEEKRKKHRRALGIGVIVWLLMMVVVGAITKHFMFINMMTTFITIFVTASAIGTSQKQTALTLSSLEDVRVVGSLTESLQWGDAAVADGARKALRNLLPRLKESDSALLTLEQRKILLKQLTNDRDSPDFLLSILKAFEQIGGEEAIFAVTQVSKGLTPSGIFSNVKATARDILPSLEARKIRQEQSQHLLRPSTLSDPQPETLLRPVMGEPTHNEDVAQLLRPHE
;
A
#
# COMPACT_ATOMS: atom_id res chain seq x y z
N MET A 1 -46.77 6.18 -43.22
CA MET A 1 -47.89 5.95 -42.30
C MET A 1 -47.83 4.50 -41.82
N ARG A 2 -47.19 4.25 -40.67
CA ARG A 2 -47.21 2.94 -39.98
C ARG A 2 -47.98 3.13 -38.69
N LEU A 3 -49.01 2.31 -38.52
CA LEU A 3 -49.91 2.29 -37.38
C LEU A 3 -49.17 1.82 -36.13
N ILE A 4 -49.38 2.52 -35.03
CA ILE A 4 -48.82 2.26 -33.71
C ILE A 4 -49.84 1.35 -33.01
N GLU A 5 -49.48 0.09 -32.77
CA GLU A 5 -50.23 -0.82 -31.89
C GLU A 5 -49.89 -0.47 -30.43
N THR A 6 -50.90 0.02 -29.72
CA THR A 6 -50.92 0.22 -28.27
C THR A 6 -51.28 -1.10 -27.58
N THR A 7 -50.31 -1.68 -26.88
CA THR A 7 -50.49 -2.81 -25.96
C THR A 7 -50.70 -2.31 -24.53
N GLU A 8 -51.77 -2.80 -23.89
CA GLU A 8 -52.15 -2.51 -22.50
C GLU A 8 -51.11 -3.01 -21.47
N PRO A 9 -50.92 -2.30 -20.35
CA PRO A 9 -50.06 -2.75 -19.27
C PRO A 9 -50.81 -3.71 -18.32
N THR A 10 -50.36 -4.96 -18.30
CA THR A 10 -50.73 -5.97 -17.29
C THR A 10 -50.25 -5.53 -15.91
N GLN A 11 -51.18 -5.23 -15.01
CA GLN A 11 -50.90 -5.02 -13.59
C GLN A 11 -50.44 -6.35 -12.96
N ILE A 12 -49.17 -6.42 -12.59
CA ILE A 12 -48.61 -7.51 -11.79
C ILE A 12 -48.56 -7.04 -10.34
N ASP A 13 -49.49 -7.55 -9.55
CA ASP A 13 -49.57 -7.41 -8.10
C ASP A 13 -48.30 -8.02 -7.46
N THR A 14 -47.37 -7.16 -7.05
CA THR A 14 -46.07 -7.54 -6.50
C THR A 14 -45.99 -7.09 -5.05
N THR A 15 -46.79 -7.71 -4.19
CA THR A 15 -46.68 -7.53 -2.74
C THR A 15 -46.55 -8.90 -2.06
N GLN A 16 -45.55 -9.66 -2.47
CA GLN A 16 -45.10 -10.85 -1.74
C GLN A 16 -43.71 -10.55 -1.16
N THR A 17 -43.70 -9.95 0.02
CA THR A 17 -42.52 -9.79 0.87
C THR A 17 -42.08 -11.17 1.37
N VAL A 18 -41.34 -11.88 0.52
CA VAL A 18 -40.59 -13.07 0.93
C VAL A 18 -39.47 -12.60 1.85
N ARG A 19 -39.68 -12.79 3.15
CA ARG A 19 -38.65 -12.64 4.18
C ARG A 19 -37.70 -13.82 4.03
N ILE A 20 -36.81 -13.75 3.05
CA ILE A 20 -35.72 -14.72 2.86
C ILE A 20 -34.80 -14.55 4.06
N ASP A 21 -34.71 -15.61 4.84
CA ASP A 21 -33.82 -15.75 5.98
C ASP A 21 -32.37 -15.63 5.50
N SER A 22 -31.80 -14.42 5.57
CA SER A 22 -30.50 -14.04 4.98
C SER A 22 -29.30 -14.65 5.71
N THR A 23 -29.54 -15.51 6.70
CA THR A 23 -28.51 -16.09 7.57
C THR A 23 -27.85 -17.33 6.95
N HIS A 24 -28.49 -18.00 5.98
CA HIS A 24 -27.91 -19.18 5.31
C HIS A 24 -27.01 -18.87 4.12
N HIS A 25 -27.00 -17.64 3.58
CA HIS A 25 -26.14 -17.30 2.44
C HIS A 25 -24.71 -16.93 2.89
N GLU A 26 -24.55 -16.38 4.09
CA GLU A 26 -23.27 -15.89 4.60
C GLU A 26 -22.24 -17.00 4.89
N TYR A 27 -22.70 -18.23 5.16
CA TYR A 27 -21.81 -19.38 5.40
C TYR A 27 -21.19 -19.95 4.11
N ASP A 28 -21.88 -19.82 2.98
CA ASP A 28 -21.35 -20.30 1.69
C ASP A 28 -20.27 -19.33 1.16
N ASP A 29 -20.46 -18.02 1.35
CA ASP A 29 -19.52 -16.98 0.92
C ASP A 29 -18.11 -17.18 1.49
N ALA A 30 -17.98 -17.53 2.77
CA ALA A 30 -16.68 -17.76 3.40
C ALA A 30 -15.93 -18.96 2.77
N THR A 31 -16.65 -20.03 2.46
CA THR A 31 -16.09 -21.23 1.84
C THR A 31 -15.70 -20.96 0.38
N GLN A 32 -16.53 -20.20 -0.35
CA GLN A 32 -16.23 -19.76 -1.70
C GLN A 32 -15.01 -18.84 -1.75
N LEU A 33 -14.89 -17.90 -0.81
CA LEU A 33 -13.72 -17.03 -0.71
C LEU A 33 -12.45 -17.82 -0.44
N ASP A 34 -12.47 -18.80 0.47
CA ASP A 34 -11.28 -19.64 0.74
C ASP A 34 -10.88 -20.45 -0.51
N ALA A 35 -11.84 -21.03 -1.22
CA ALA A 35 -11.59 -21.71 -2.50
C ALA A 35 -10.99 -20.77 -3.55
N LEU A 36 -11.49 -19.53 -3.66
CA LEU A 36 -10.95 -18.51 -4.55
C LEU A 36 -9.53 -18.10 -4.17
N THR A 37 -9.21 -18.00 -2.86
CA THR A 37 -7.82 -17.74 -2.43
C THR A 37 -6.88 -18.88 -2.79
N GLN A 38 -7.34 -20.13 -2.70
CA GLN A 38 -6.55 -21.28 -3.10
C GLN A 38 -6.32 -21.30 -4.62
N MET A 39 -7.32 -20.92 -5.40
CA MET A 39 -7.19 -20.76 -6.86
C MET A 39 -6.25 -19.61 -7.25
N LEU A 40 -6.28 -18.48 -6.53
CA LEU A 40 -5.32 -17.38 -6.72
C LEU A 40 -3.87 -17.81 -6.43
N ALA A 41 -3.68 -18.77 -5.52
CA ALA A 41 -2.38 -19.32 -5.19
C ALA A 41 -1.89 -20.39 -6.19
N SER A 42 -2.74 -20.82 -7.13
CA SER A 42 -2.40 -21.81 -8.16
C SER A 42 -1.35 -21.27 -9.14
N GLN A 43 -0.54 -22.17 -9.70
CA GLN A 43 0.41 -21.85 -10.76
C GLN A 43 -0.26 -21.75 -12.15
N LYS A 44 -1.50 -22.25 -12.29
CA LYS A 44 -2.19 -22.28 -13.58
C LYS A 44 -2.88 -20.94 -13.84
N GLN A 45 -2.46 -20.28 -14.92
CA GLN A 45 -2.99 -18.97 -15.33
C GLN A 45 -4.52 -18.92 -15.44
N GLY A 46 -5.16 -19.94 -16.02
CA GLY A 46 -6.61 -19.96 -16.19
C GLY A 46 -7.39 -20.00 -14.87
N GLU A 47 -6.84 -20.65 -13.83
CA GLU A 47 -7.48 -20.70 -12.51
C GLU A 47 -7.39 -19.34 -11.79
N VAL A 48 -6.26 -18.63 -11.94
CA VAL A 48 -6.07 -17.28 -11.40
C VAL A 48 -7.03 -16.29 -12.05
N GLU A 49 -7.19 -16.33 -13.37
CA GLU A 49 -8.09 -15.41 -14.10
C GLU A 49 -9.57 -15.61 -13.74
N ILE A 50 -10.00 -16.86 -13.57
CA ILE A 50 -11.36 -17.17 -13.11
C ILE A 50 -11.56 -16.68 -11.67
N ALA A 51 -10.56 -16.89 -10.81
CA ALA A 51 -10.63 -16.48 -9.42
C ALA A 51 -10.67 -14.95 -9.27
N THR A 52 -9.86 -14.22 -10.03
CA THR A 52 -9.86 -12.74 -10.01
C THR A 52 -11.19 -12.18 -10.53
N LYS A 53 -11.74 -12.72 -11.61
CA LYS A 53 -13.03 -12.29 -12.14
C LYS A 53 -14.14 -12.46 -11.10
N ARG A 54 -14.20 -13.62 -10.44
CA ARG A 54 -15.18 -13.87 -9.37
C ARG A 54 -14.96 -12.94 -8.18
N LEU A 55 -13.71 -12.70 -7.75
CA LEU A 55 -13.44 -11.77 -6.65
C LEU A 55 -13.86 -10.33 -6.97
N ILE A 56 -13.77 -9.90 -8.23
CA ILE A 56 -14.29 -8.59 -8.65
C ILE A 56 -15.82 -8.54 -8.50
N GLU A 57 -16.53 -9.64 -8.79
CA GLU A 57 -17.99 -9.74 -8.58
C GLU A 57 -18.38 -9.64 -7.10
N PHE A 58 -17.48 -10.03 -6.17
CA PHE A 58 -17.66 -9.86 -4.71
C PHE A 58 -17.41 -8.43 -4.20
N GLY A 59 -17.00 -7.48 -5.04
CA GLY A 59 -16.78 -6.08 -4.67
C GLY A 59 -15.70 -5.90 -3.59
N ASP A 60 -15.98 -5.06 -2.58
CA ASP A 60 -15.03 -4.66 -1.53
C ASP A 60 -14.41 -5.85 -0.78
N LYS A 61 -15.22 -6.87 -0.45
CA LYS A 61 -14.75 -8.09 0.23
C LYS A 61 -13.73 -8.85 -0.63
N GLY A 62 -13.95 -8.90 -1.94
CA GLY A 62 -13.05 -9.54 -2.88
C GLY A 62 -11.70 -8.82 -2.96
N VAL A 63 -11.70 -7.48 -2.92
CA VAL A 63 -10.48 -6.67 -2.89
C VAL A 63 -9.70 -6.92 -1.60
N GLU A 64 -10.36 -6.95 -0.43
CA GLU A 64 -9.69 -7.24 0.85
C GLU A 64 -9.01 -8.62 0.84
N VAL A 65 -9.68 -9.63 0.27
CA VAL A 65 -9.12 -10.98 0.11
C VAL A 65 -7.94 -11.01 -0.87
N MET A 66 -8.00 -10.24 -1.96
CA MET A 66 -6.85 -10.08 -2.87
C MET A 66 -5.65 -9.42 -2.19
N ILE A 67 -5.88 -8.35 -1.41
CA ILE A 67 -4.82 -7.67 -0.66
C ILE A 67 -4.22 -8.62 0.40
N ALA A 68 -5.06 -9.34 1.15
CA ALA A 68 -4.61 -10.28 2.18
C ALA A 68 -3.79 -11.44 1.58
N THR A 69 -4.22 -11.99 0.44
CA THR A 69 -3.47 -13.05 -0.25
C THR A 69 -2.13 -12.55 -0.78
N LEU A 70 -2.05 -11.32 -1.29
CA LEU A 70 -0.78 -10.71 -1.72
C LEU A 70 0.18 -10.52 -0.54
N ALA A 71 -0.29 -9.96 0.56
CA ALA A 71 0.52 -9.78 1.77
C ALA A 71 1.06 -11.11 2.29
N LYS A 72 0.23 -12.17 2.31
CA LYS A 72 0.65 -13.53 2.70
C LYS A 72 1.70 -14.11 1.75
N LEU A 73 1.58 -13.86 0.45
CA LEU A 73 2.57 -14.30 -0.54
C LEU A 73 3.90 -13.54 -0.39
N GLU A 74 3.85 -12.24 -0.10
CA GLU A 74 5.03 -11.41 0.17
C GLU A 74 5.81 -11.89 1.40
N GLU A 75 5.12 -12.18 2.50
CA GLU A 75 5.74 -12.71 3.70
C GLU A 75 6.46 -14.04 3.43
N LYS A 76 5.78 -14.96 2.74
CA LYS A 76 6.35 -16.25 2.34
C LYS A 76 7.60 -16.07 1.48
N ARG A 77 7.60 -15.09 0.58
CA ARG A 77 8.75 -14.76 -0.28
C ARG A 77 9.89 -14.11 0.50
N LYS A 78 9.61 -13.18 1.41
CA LYS A 78 10.61 -12.56 2.27
C LYS A 78 11.34 -13.62 3.08
N LYS A 79 10.60 -14.60 3.61
CA LYS A 79 11.16 -15.78 4.29
C LYS A 79 11.98 -16.65 3.34
N HIS A 80 11.46 -16.95 2.14
CA HIS A 80 12.18 -17.76 1.15
C HIS A 80 13.47 -17.09 0.63
N ARG A 81 13.46 -15.78 0.35
CA ARG A 81 14.65 -15.01 -0.05
C ARG A 81 15.70 -14.97 1.05
N ARG A 82 15.29 -14.80 2.31
CA ARG A 82 16.22 -14.88 3.45
C ARG A 82 16.83 -16.29 3.56
N ALA A 83 16.01 -17.33 3.43
CA ALA A 83 16.49 -18.72 3.45
C ALA A 83 17.46 -19.03 2.29
N LEU A 84 17.14 -18.58 1.06
CA LEU A 84 18.03 -18.73 -0.10
C LEU A 84 19.33 -17.95 0.10
N GLY A 85 19.27 -16.70 0.57
CA GLY A 85 20.46 -15.89 0.85
C GLY A 85 21.39 -16.55 1.87
N ILE A 86 20.82 -17.06 2.96
CA ILE A 86 21.57 -17.84 3.96
C ILE A 86 22.17 -19.09 3.32
N GLY A 87 21.39 -19.83 2.52
CA GLY A 87 21.86 -21.03 1.82
C GLY A 87 23.04 -20.75 0.89
N VAL A 88 22.98 -19.66 0.11
CA VAL A 88 24.08 -19.23 -0.77
C VAL A 88 25.33 -18.87 0.05
N ILE A 89 25.19 -18.16 1.16
CA ILE A 89 26.32 -17.80 2.03
C ILE A 89 26.96 -19.06 2.64
N VAL A 90 26.16 -19.99 3.17
CA VAL A 90 26.64 -21.24 3.75
C VAL A 90 27.36 -22.09 2.69
N TRP A 91 26.78 -22.18 1.48
CA TRP A 91 27.38 -22.89 0.36
C TRP A 91 28.72 -22.27 -0.06
N LEU A 92 28.80 -20.93 -0.16
CA LEU A 92 30.06 -20.22 -0.46
C LEU A 92 31.13 -20.49 0.59
N LEU A 93 30.78 -20.45 1.89
CA LEU A 93 31.70 -20.76 2.99
C LEU A 93 32.20 -22.20 2.90
N MET A 94 31.30 -23.16 2.67
CA MET A 94 31.66 -24.57 2.48
C MET A 94 32.64 -24.74 1.33
N MET A 95 32.42 -24.04 0.21
CA MET A 95 33.29 -24.09 -0.96
C MET A 95 34.69 -23.52 -0.70
N VAL A 96 34.80 -22.44 0.07
CA VAL A 96 36.11 -21.89 0.49
C VAL A 96 36.90 -22.92 1.31
N VAL A 97 36.22 -23.62 2.24
CA VAL A 97 36.84 -24.67 3.06
C VAL A 97 37.32 -25.84 2.20
N VAL A 98 36.47 -26.34 1.28
CA VAL A 98 36.84 -27.44 0.36
C VAL A 98 38.02 -27.04 -0.53
N GLY A 99 38.01 -25.83 -1.08
CA GLY A 99 39.10 -25.31 -1.92
C GLY A 99 40.43 -25.21 -1.17
N ALA A 100 40.41 -24.78 0.10
CA ALA A 100 41.60 -24.72 0.95
C ALA A 100 42.20 -26.11 1.20
N ILE A 101 41.36 -27.13 1.38
CA ILE A 101 41.80 -28.52 1.63
C ILE A 101 42.38 -29.15 0.35
N THR A 102 41.73 -28.97 -0.80
CA THR A 102 42.12 -29.65 -2.05
C THR A 102 43.21 -28.96 -2.85
N LYS A 103 43.56 -27.69 -2.55
CA LYS A 103 44.56 -26.88 -3.27
C LYS A 103 44.31 -26.75 -4.79
N HIS A 104 43.11 -27.09 -5.27
CA HIS A 104 42.80 -27.06 -6.69
C HIS A 104 42.09 -25.77 -7.09
N PHE A 105 42.82 -24.88 -7.75
CA PHE A 105 42.31 -23.61 -8.27
C PHE A 105 41.25 -23.78 -9.37
N MET A 106 41.17 -24.97 -9.99
CA MET A 106 40.21 -25.29 -11.07
C MET A 106 38.74 -25.24 -10.60
N PHE A 107 38.49 -25.34 -9.30
CA PHE A 107 37.14 -25.29 -8.71
C PHE A 107 36.45 -23.93 -8.87
N ILE A 108 37.21 -22.85 -9.05
CA ILE A 108 36.67 -21.48 -9.17
C ILE A 108 35.80 -21.31 -10.43
N ASN A 109 36.16 -21.97 -11.54
CA ASN A 109 35.36 -21.90 -12.77
C ASN A 109 34.03 -22.64 -12.65
N MET A 110 33.93 -23.65 -11.77
CA MET A 110 32.65 -24.31 -11.48
C MET A 110 31.76 -23.43 -10.59
N MET A 111 32.32 -22.49 -9.82
CA MET A 111 31.55 -21.58 -8.96
C MET A 111 30.68 -20.61 -9.75
N THR A 112 31.18 -20.10 -10.88
CA THR A 112 30.45 -19.11 -11.68
C THR A 112 29.21 -19.71 -12.35
N THR A 113 29.22 -21.00 -12.68
CA THR A 113 28.08 -21.70 -13.29
C THR A 113 26.97 -22.00 -12.29
N PHE A 114 27.28 -22.37 -11.04
CA PHE A 114 26.24 -22.59 -10.02
C PHE A 114 25.58 -21.28 -9.57
N ILE A 115 26.35 -20.18 -9.46
CA ILE A 115 25.80 -18.86 -9.15
C ILE A 115 24.82 -18.43 -10.25
N THR A 116 25.17 -18.62 -11.53
CA THR A 116 24.30 -18.25 -12.64
C THR A 116 23.02 -19.08 -12.67
N ILE A 117 23.07 -20.39 -12.40
CA ILE A 117 21.87 -21.25 -12.31
C ILE A 117 20.95 -20.81 -11.15
N PHE A 118 21.50 -20.46 -9.99
CA PHE A 118 20.71 -19.98 -8.85
C PHE A 118 20.02 -18.63 -9.13
N VAL A 119 20.72 -17.72 -9.81
CA VAL A 119 20.17 -16.42 -10.23
C VAL A 119 19.05 -16.61 -11.25
N THR A 120 19.21 -17.51 -12.22
CA THR A 120 18.19 -17.74 -13.26
C THR A 120 16.98 -18.52 -12.75
N ALA A 121 17.16 -19.49 -11.85
CA ALA A 121 16.05 -20.23 -11.22
C ALA A 121 15.14 -19.32 -10.37
N SER A 122 15.69 -18.24 -9.82
CA SER A 122 14.94 -17.24 -9.04
C SER A 122 14.10 -16.29 -9.89
N ALA A 123 14.24 -16.32 -11.22
CA ALA A 123 13.53 -15.44 -12.15
C ALA A 123 12.11 -15.94 -12.53
N ILE A 124 11.70 -17.13 -12.07
CA ILE A 124 10.38 -17.69 -12.39
C ILE A 124 9.34 -17.16 -11.39
N GLY A 125 8.84 -15.96 -11.67
CA GLY A 125 7.77 -15.29 -10.92
C GLY A 125 6.59 -14.87 -11.81
N THR A 126 6.24 -15.66 -12.83
CA THR A 126 5.21 -15.31 -13.83
C THR A 126 3.82 -15.07 -13.24
N SER A 127 3.46 -15.71 -12.12
CA SER A 127 2.14 -15.52 -11.49
C SER A 127 1.95 -14.10 -10.93
N GLN A 128 3.01 -13.45 -10.47
CA GLN A 128 2.93 -12.06 -9.98
C GLN A 128 2.68 -11.06 -11.07
N LYS A 129 3.17 -11.33 -12.28
CA LYS A 129 2.96 -10.45 -13.40
C LYS A 129 1.47 -10.31 -13.70
N GLN A 130 0.73 -11.41 -13.63
CA GLN A 130 -0.71 -11.39 -13.84
C GLN A 130 -1.43 -10.70 -12.70
N THR A 131 -1.12 -11.00 -11.44
CA THR A 131 -1.81 -10.33 -10.33
C THR A 131 -1.53 -8.84 -10.31
N ALA A 132 -0.30 -8.40 -10.59
CA ALA A 132 0.03 -6.98 -10.72
C ALA A 132 -0.72 -6.31 -11.87
N LEU A 133 -0.85 -7.00 -13.02
CA LEU A 133 -1.64 -6.49 -14.15
C LEU A 133 -3.15 -6.46 -13.81
N THR A 134 -3.68 -7.44 -13.09
CA THR A 134 -5.09 -7.41 -12.65
C THR A 134 -5.31 -6.32 -11.61
N LEU A 135 -4.42 -6.16 -10.62
CA LEU A 135 -4.45 -5.05 -9.67
C LEU A 135 -4.39 -3.71 -10.38
N SER A 136 -3.63 -3.60 -11.47
CA SER A 136 -3.54 -2.37 -12.26
C SER A 136 -4.87 -1.97 -12.90
N SER A 137 -5.77 -2.94 -13.11
CA SER A 137 -7.13 -2.69 -13.60
C SER A 137 -8.11 -2.30 -12.48
N LEU A 138 -7.75 -2.54 -11.21
CA LEU A 138 -8.55 -2.11 -10.08
C LEU A 138 -8.26 -0.63 -9.80
N GLU A 139 -9.25 0.23 -9.98
CA GLU A 139 -9.14 1.67 -9.71
C GLU A 139 -9.34 2.01 -8.22
N ASP A 140 -8.87 1.13 -7.32
CA ASP A 140 -8.99 1.30 -5.87
C ASP A 140 -7.72 1.93 -5.28
N VAL A 141 -7.89 2.93 -4.43
CA VAL A 141 -6.79 3.61 -3.72
C VAL A 141 -6.11 2.67 -2.70
N ARG A 142 -6.82 1.64 -2.21
CA ARG A 142 -6.29 0.65 -1.27
C ARG A 142 -5.14 -0.19 -1.84
N VAL A 143 -5.07 -0.37 -3.16
CA VAL A 143 -4.02 -1.19 -3.81
C VAL A 143 -2.70 -0.43 -4.05
N VAL A 144 -2.64 0.87 -3.75
CA VAL A 144 -1.48 1.72 -4.03
C VAL A 144 -0.22 1.22 -3.31
N GLY A 145 -0.33 0.70 -2.09
CA GLY A 145 0.79 0.12 -1.35
C GLY A 145 1.44 -1.05 -2.09
N SER A 146 0.65 -2.07 -2.42
CA SER A 146 1.12 -3.27 -3.14
C SER A 146 1.65 -2.93 -4.53
N LEU A 147 1.01 -2.00 -5.26
CA LEU A 147 1.51 -1.53 -6.56
C LEU A 147 2.87 -0.82 -6.40
N THR A 148 3.05 -0.03 -5.35
CA THR A 148 4.32 0.65 -5.08
C THR A 148 5.45 -0.35 -4.83
N GLU A 149 5.20 -1.42 -4.06
CA GLU A 149 6.20 -2.46 -3.81
C GLU A 149 6.61 -3.20 -5.08
N SER A 150 5.66 -3.41 -6.00
CA SER A 150 5.93 -4.08 -7.28
C SER A 150 6.95 -3.34 -8.16
N LEU A 151 7.12 -2.02 -7.98
CA LEU A 151 8.16 -1.23 -8.66
C LEU A 151 9.58 -1.65 -8.28
N GLN A 152 9.79 -2.34 -7.15
CA GLN A 152 11.11 -2.77 -6.70
C GLN A 152 11.54 -4.12 -7.30
N TRP A 153 10.63 -4.86 -7.95
CA TRP A 153 10.87 -6.27 -8.28
C TRP A 153 11.78 -6.52 -9.50
N GLY A 154 12.18 -5.48 -10.23
CA GLY A 154 13.16 -5.58 -11.32
C GLY A 154 12.62 -6.17 -12.64
N ASP A 155 11.39 -6.70 -12.65
CA ASP A 155 10.69 -7.03 -13.90
C ASP A 155 10.13 -5.75 -14.53
N ALA A 156 10.67 -5.39 -15.69
CA ALA A 156 10.29 -4.17 -16.41
C ALA A 156 8.80 -4.15 -16.81
N ALA A 157 8.21 -5.29 -17.15
CA ALA A 157 6.81 -5.36 -17.57
C ALA A 157 5.85 -5.17 -16.38
N VAL A 158 6.19 -5.74 -15.22
CA VAL A 158 5.44 -5.53 -13.97
C VAL A 158 5.54 -4.07 -13.54
N ALA A 159 6.76 -3.51 -13.54
CA ALA A 159 6.99 -2.14 -13.16
C ALA A 159 6.25 -1.15 -14.08
N ASP A 160 6.21 -1.40 -15.40
CA ASP A 160 5.44 -0.57 -16.34
C ASP A 160 3.94 -0.60 -16.06
N GLY A 161 3.36 -1.79 -15.83
CA GLY A 161 1.95 -1.92 -15.45
C GLY A 161 1.62 -1.19 -14.14
N ALA A 162 2.48 -1.34 -13.14
CA ALA A 162 2.34 -0.66 -11.85
C ALA A 162 2.47 0.86 -11.98
N ARG A 163 3.44 1.38 -12.75
CA ARG A 163 3.58 2.82 -13.02
C ARG A 163 2.32 3.38 -13.65
N LYS A 164 1.74 2.69 -14.64
CA LYS A 164 0.51 3.11 -15.32
C LYS A 164 -0.67 3.23 -14.35
N ALA A 165 -0.87 2.24 -13.49
CA ALA A 165 -1.93 2.29 -12.47
C ALA A 165 -1.66 3.37 -11.42
N LEU A 166 -0.44 3.42 -10.87
CA LEU A 166 -0.06 4.41 -9.87
C LEU A 166 -0.18 5.85 -10.41
N ARG A 167 0.10 6.10 -11.68
CA ARG A 167 -0.12 7.41 -12.32
C ARG A 167 -1.57 7.87 -12.19
N ASN A 168 -2.55 6.96 -12.26
CA ASN A 168 -3.96 7.30 -12.15
C ASN A 168 -4.44 7.35 -10.69
N LEU A 169 -3.88 6.50 -9.82
CA LEU A 169 -4.31 6.34 -8.43
C LEU A 169 -3.66 7.35 -7.47
N LEU A 170 -2.37 7.64 -7.63
CA LEU A 170 -1.62 8.54 -6.73
C LEU A 170 -2.26 9.95 -6.63
N PRO A 171 -2.72 10.60 -7.71
CA PRO A 171 -3.38 11.89 -7.62
C PRO A 171 -4.71 11.91 -6.87
N ARG A 172 -5.31 10.72 -6.62
CA ARG A 172 -6.59 10.54 -5.94
C ARG A 172 -6.43 10.34 -4.44
N LEU A 173 -5.20 10.13 -3.95
CA LEU A 173 -4.91 9.99 -2.52
C LEU A 173 -5.30 11.26 -1.77
N LYS A 174 -5.98 11.08 -0.64
CA LYS A 174 -6.30 12.14 0.31
C LYS A 174 -5.39 12.06 1.53
N GLU A 175 -5.39 13.11 2.35
CA GLU A 175 -4.64 13.14 3.60
C GLU A 175 -5.05 12.00 4.57
N SER A 176 -6.34 11.63 4.57
CA SER A 176 -6.88 10.47 5.32
C SER A 176 -6.22 9.14 4.93
N ASP A 177 -5.74 9.05 3.70
CA ASP A 177 -5.20 7.83 3.11
C ASP A 177 -3.69 7.67 3.40
N SER A 178 -3.12 8.59 4.17
CA SER A 178 -1.70 8.58 4.53
C SER A 178 -1.26 7.27 5.22
N ALA A 179 -2.17 6.58 5.91
CA ALA A 179 -1.92 5.29 6.54
C ALA A 179 -1.81 4.12 5.54
N LEU A 180 -2.31 4.26 4.31
CA LEU A 180 -2.24 3.22 3.28
C LEU A 180 -0.81 3.01 2.76
N LEU A 181 0.05 4.02 2.89
CA LEU A 181 1.44 3.95 2.47
C LEU A 181 2.39 3.85 3.64
N THR A 182 3.06 2.70 3.74
CA THR A 182 4.11 2.46 4.73
C THR A 182 5.34 3.32 4.46
N LEU A 183 6.20 3.49 5.47
CA LEU A 183 7.45 4.24 5.32
C LEU A 183 8.35 3.64 4.22
N GLU A 184 8.40 2.31 4.10
CA GLU A 184 9.16 1.61 3.06
C GLU A 184 8.63 1.94 1.66
N GLN A 185 7.31 1.91 1.48
CA GLN A 185 6.65 2.25 0.21
C GLN A 185 6.87 3.73 -0.17
N ARG A 186 6.79 4.65 0.79
CA ARG A 186 7.12 6.07 0.57
C ARG A 186 8.56 6.24 0.10
N LYS A 187 9.51 5.51 0.68
CA LYS A 187 10.92 5.51 0.23
C LYS A 187 11.08 4.98 -1.19
N ILE A 188 10.30 3.98 -1.59
CA ILE A 188 10.28 3.50 -2.98
C ILE A 188 9.81 4.61 -3.92
N LEU A 189 8.70 5.30 -3.61
CA LEU A 189 8.22 6.42 -4.42
C LEU A 189 9.21 7.58 -4.49
N LEU A 190 9.86 7.93 -3.37
CA LEU A 190 10.92 8.95 -3.34
C LEU A 190 12.10 8.53 -4.23
N LYS A 191 12.52 7.26 -4.17
CA LYS A 191 13.57 6.72 -5.04
C LYS A 191 13.19 6.82 -6.52
N GLN A 192 11.92 6.55 -6.88
CA GLN A 192 11.44 6.74 -8.25
C GLN A 192 11.44 8.22 -8.63
N LEU A 193 11.00 9.10 -7.74
CA LEU A 193 11.00 10.55 -7.94
C LEU A 193 12.39 11.14 -8.17
N THR A 194 13.45 10.52 -7.63
CA THR A 194 14.83 10.99 -7.84
C THR A 194 15.51 10.30 -9.02
N ASN A 195 15.21 9.03 -9.31
CA ASN A 195 16.00 8.23 -10.25
C ASN A 195 15.34 8.02 -11.61
N ASP A 196 14.01 8.11 -11.70
CA ASP A 196 13.28 7.82 -12.94
C ASP A 196 13.45 8.96 -13.96
N ARG A 197 13.64 8.55 -15.22
CA ARG A 197 13.94 9.43 -16.36
C ARG A 197 12.92 9.31 -17.47
N ASP A 198 12.01 8.34 -17.41
CA ASP A 198 11.30 7.92 -18.61
C ASP A 198 9.85 8.41 -18.63
N SER A 199 9.30 8.83 -17.49
CA SER A 199 7.86 9.08 -17.36
C SER A 199 7.53 10.35 -16.55
N PRO A 200 7.55 11.55 -17.17
CA PRO A 200 7.23 12.80 -16.49
C PRO A 200 5.84 12.81 -15.87
N ASP A 201 4.82 12.22 -16.51
CA ASP A 201 3.46 12.16 -15.96
C ASP A 201 3.38 11.34 -14.66
N PHE A 202 4.16 10.26 -14.59
CA PHE A 202 4.26 9.44 -13.38
C PHE A 202 4.93 10.23 -12.26
N LEU A 203 6.00 10.96 -12.56
CA LEU A 203 6.69 11.84 -11.60
C LEU A 203 5.76 12.94 -11.07
N LEU A 204 4.97 13.58 -11.94
CA LEU A 204 3.96 14.57 -11.54
C LEU A 204 2.89 13.97 -10.62
N SER A 205 2.50 12.72 -10.89
CA SER A 205 1.54 12.00 -10.05
C SER A 205 2.09 11.69 -8.66
N ILE A 206 3.38 11.35 -8.57
CA ILE A 206 4.09 11.19 -7.28
C ILE A 206 4.15 12.53 -6.53
N LEU A 207 4.51 13.64 -7.21
CA LEU A 207 4.58 14.97 -6.59
C LEU A 207 3.22 15.39 -6.03
N LYS A 208 2.14 15.17 -6.79
CA LYS A 208 0.77 15.46 -6.36
C LYS A 208 0.33 14.60 -5.18
N ALA A 209 0.72 13.32 -5.14
CA ALA A 209 0.49 12.50 -3.95
C ALA A 209 1.26 13.02 -2.73
N PHE A 210 2.53 13.39 -2.89
CA PHE A 210 3.30 13.94 -1.77
C PHE A 210 2.79 15.30 -1.28
N GLU A 211 2.20 16.12 -2.14
CA GLU A 211 1.47 17.31 -1.68
C GLU A 211 0.36 16.94 -0.67
N GLN A 212 -0.35 15.83 -0.89
CA GLN A 212 -1.45 15.37 -0.03
C GLN A 212 -1.02 14.59 1.20
N ILE A 213 0.00 13.73 1.10
CA ILE A 213 0.39 12.78 2.18
C ILE A 213 1.88 12.83 2.56
N GLY A 214 2.67 13.70 1.93
CA GLY A 214 4.10 13.84 2.16
C GLY A 214 4.43 14.37 3.55
N GLY A 215 5.58 13.91 4.06
CA GLY A 215 6.16 14.35 5.34
C GLY A 215 7.57 14.88 5.15
N GLU A 216 8.34 14.95 6.24
CA GLU A 216 9.69 15.53 6.26
C GLU A 216 10.65 14.90 5.24
N GLU A 217 10.64 13.56 5.08
CA GLU A 217 11.52 12.86 4.12
C GLU A 217 11.30 13.33 2.66
N ALA A 218 10.09 13.76 2.32
CA ALA A 218 9.76 14.23 0.97
C ALA A 218 10.35 15.60 0.66
N ILE A 219 10.50 16.48 1.66
CA ILE A 219 11.02 17.85 1.48
C ILE A 219 12.42 17.80 0.85
N PHE A 220 13.29 16.92 1.35
CA PHE A 220 14.65 16.80 0.82
C PHE A 220 14.63 16.36 -0.65
N ALA A 221 13.91 15.28 -0.99
CA ALA A 221 13.86 14.77 -2.35
C ALA A 221 13.24 15.79 -3.33
N VAL A 222 12.12 16.42 -2.95
CA VAL A 222 11.43 17.43 -3.77
C VAL A 222 12.32 18.67 -3.96
N THR A 223 13.10 19.07 -2.95
CA THR A 223 14.09 20.15 -3.07
C THR A 223 15.18 19.82 -4.09
N GLN A 224 15.65 18.57 -4.12
CA GLN A 224 16.65 18.15 -5.11
C GLN A 224 16.06 18.20 -6.54
N VAL A 225 14.82 17.75 -6.70
CA VAL A 225 14.10 17.81 -7.99
C VAL A 225 13.87 19.26 -8.43
N SER A 226 13.43 20.15 -7.54
CA SER A 226 13.14 21.56 -7.86
C SER A 226 14.40 22.36 -8.23
N LYS A 227 15.57 21.94 -7.72
CA LYS A 227 16.88 22.48 -8.10
C LYS A 227 17.41 21.88 -9.42
N GLY A 228 16.86 20.76 -9.89
CA GLY A 228 17.36 20.05 -11.06
C GLY A 228 18.61 19.21 -10.77
N LEU A 229 18.79 18.81 -9.51
CA LEU A 229 19.96 18.02 -9.05
C LEU A 229 19.74 16.51 -9.23
N THR A 230 18.53 16.11 -9.61
CA THR A 230 18.17 14.71 -9.90
C THR A 230 17.88 14.54 -11.39
N PRO A 231 18.05 13.31 -11.94
CA PRO A 231 17.59 12.98 -13.28
C PRO A 231 16.16 13.43 -13.60
N SER A 232 15.24 13.29 -12.65
CA SER A 232 13.84 13.70 -12.82
C SER A 232 13.66 15.23 -12.89
N GLY A 233 14.60 16.00 -12.34
CA GLY A 233 14.62 17.45 -12.41
C GLY A 233 15.04 18.02 -13.77
N ILE A 234 15.40 17.17 -14.75
CA ILE A 234 15.62 17.55 -16.15
C ILE A 234 14.30 18.05 -16.79
N PHE A 235 13.16 17.51 -16.37
CA PHE A 235 11.85 17.89 -16.88
C PHE A 235 11.40 19.22 -16.29
N SER A 236 11.18 20.22 -17.15
CA SER A 236 10.83 21.58 -16.73
C SER A 236 9.50 21.67 -15.98
N ASN A 237 8.50 20.89 -16.40
CA ASN A 237 7.20 20.77 -15.73
C ASN A 237 7.32 20.13 -14.34
N VAL A 238 8.05 19.01 -14.22
CA VAL A 238 8.30 18.34 -12.93
C VAL A 238 9.04 19.28 -11.97
N LYS A 239 10.04 20.01 -12.48
CA LYS A 239 10.80 21.00 -11.70
C LYS A 239 9.93 22.17 -11.21
N ALA A 240 9.05 22.69 -12.06
CA ALA A 240 8.11 23.75 -11.71
C ALA A 240 7.14 23.26 -10.62
N THR A 241 6.47 22.12 -10.84
CA THR A 241 5.55 21.54 -9.85
C THR A 241 6.25 21.23 -8.53
N ALA A 242 7.48 20.70 -8.56
CA ALA A 242 8.26 20.46 -7.35
C ALA A 242 8.53 21.76 -6.57
N ARG A 243 8.75 22.89 -7.25
CA ARG A 243 8.91 24.20 -6.60
C ARG A 243 7.60 24.68 -5.97
N ASP A 244 6.50 24.48 -6.66
CA ASP A 244 5.17 24.95 -6.22
C ASP A 244 4.66 24.20 -4.97
N ILE A 245 5.00 22.91 -4.83
CA ILE A 245 4.56 22.11 -3.67
C ILE A 245 5.46 22.25 -2.42
N LEU A 246 6.67 22.82 -2.53
CA LEU A 246 7.59 22.91 -1.38
C LEU A 246 6.99 23.69 -0.19
N PRO A 247 6.35 24.85 -0.39
CA PRO A 247 5.76 25.60 0.72
C PRO A 247 4.67 24.82 1.47
N SER A 248 3.86 24.02 0.77
CA SER A 248 2.81 23.23 1.41
C SER A 248 3.38 22.08 2.24
N LEU A 249 4.47 21.44 1.78
CA LEU A 249 5.20 20.43 2.54
C LEU A 249 5.86 21.01 3.81
N GLU A 250 6.51 22.17 3.69
CA GLU A 250 7.12 22.87 4.83
C GLU A 250 6.07 23.28 5.87
N ALA A 251 4.95 23.85 5.43
CA ALA A 251 3.83 24.20 6.30
C ALA A 251 3.24 22.97 7.01
N ARG A 252 3.18 21.80 6.34
CA ARG A 252 2.75 20.55 6.99
C ARG A 252 3.77 20.07 8.02
N LYS A 253 5.08 20.13 7.73
CA LYS A 253 6.12 19.79 8.71
C LYS A 253 5.98 20.62 10.00
N ILE A 254 5.80 21.94 9.87
CA ILE A 254 5.61 22.83 11.01
C ILE A 254 4.36 22.44 11.82
N ARG A 255 3.23 22.17 11.15
CA ARG A 255 2.00 21.70 11.83
C ARG A 255 2.21 20.38 12.56
N GLN A 256 2.94 19.45 11.98
CA GLN A 256 3.25 18.16 12.60
C GLN A 256 4.13 18.35 13.86
N GLU A 257 5.19 19.14 13.77
CA GLU A 257 6.04 19.49 14.92
C GLU A 257 5.23 20.13 16.05
N GLN A 258 4.39 21.13 15.72
CA GLN A 258 3.50 21.79 16.68
C GLN A 258 2.55 20.79 17.35
N SER A 259 1.92 19.90 16.59
CA SER A 259 1.03 18.87 17.15
C SER A 259 1.75 17.91 18.10
N GLN A 260 3.01 17.55 17.81
CA GLN A 260 3.81 16.70 18.68
C GLN A 260 4.26 17.44 19.95
N HIS A 261 4.49 18.75 19.86
CA HIS A 261 4.81 19.59 21.02
C HIS A 261 3.61 19.78 21.96
N LEU A 262 2.41 19.94 21.41
CA LEU A 262 1.17 20.07 22.21
C LEU A 262 0.78 18.76 22.92
N LEU A 263 1.22 17.62 22.39
CA LEU A 263 0.97 16.30 22.96
C LEU A 263 2.11 15.79 23.83
N ARG A 264 3.13 16.60 24.14
CA ARG A 264 3.97 16.27 25.29
C ARG A 264 3.07 16.42 26.51
N PRO A 265 2.71 15.32 27.22
CA PRO A 265 2.14 15.47 28.54
C PRO A 265 3.07 16.42 29.27
N SER A 266 2.55 17.36 30.05
CA SER A 266 3.40 18.05 31.00
C SER A 266 4.00 16.95 31.88
N THR A 267 5.19 16.47 31.52
CA THR A 267 6.10 15.75 32.40
C THR A 267 6.57 16.82 33.36
N LEU A 268 5.64 17.30 34.18
CA LEU A 268 5.94 17.91 35.45
C LEU A 268 6.84 16.89 36.12
N SER A 269 8.11 17.27 36.22
CA SER A 269 9.09 16.59 37.05
C SER A 269 8.39 16.15 38.32
N ASP A 270 8.37 14.83 38.51
CA ASP A 270 8.08 14.13 39.76
C ASP A 270 7.29 15.00 40.75
N PRO A 271 5.93 15.01 40.69
CA PRO A 271 5.16 15.78 41.65
C PRO A 271 5.56 15.27 43.03
N GLN A 272 6.27 16.12 43.78
CA GLN A 272 6.51 15.94 45.20
C GLN A 272 5.17 15.47 45.81
N PRO A 273 5.09 14.24 46.36
CA PRO A 273 3.82 13.57 46.65
C PRO A 273 2.98 14.27 47.74
N GLU A 274 3.41 15.41 48.25
CA GLU A 274 2.81 16.08 49.40
C GLU A 274 1.78 17.16 49.05
N THR A 275 1.61 17.52 47.77
CA THR A 275 0.69 18.61 47.36
C THR A 275 -0.35 18.17 46.32
N LEU A 276 -0.75 16.91 46.34
CA LEU A 276 -1.95 16.49 45.61
C LEU A 276 -3.18 16.81 46.46
N LEU A 277 -3.98 17.74 45.95
CA LEU A 277 -5.34 18.03 46.42
C LEU A 277 -6.06 16.69 46.60
N ARG A 278 -6.36 16.34 47.85
CA ARG A 278 -7.19 15.17 48.15
C ARG A 278 -8.53 15.43 47.46
N PRO A 279 -9.03 14.51 46.61
CA PRO A 279 -10.40 14.62 46.14
C PRO A 279 -11.28 14.74 47.38
N VAL A 280 -12.02 15.84 47.45
CA VAL A 280 -13.04 16.02 48.49
C VAL A 280 -14.03 14.90 48.26
N MET A 281 -13.97 13.87 49.11
CA MET A 281 -15.07 12.92 49.28
C MET A 281 -16.22 13.67 49.94
N GLY A 282 -16.81 14.62 49.21
CA GLY A 282 -18.14 15.11 49.48
C GLY A 282 -19.06 14.13 48.80
N GLU A 283 -19.89 13.43 49.58
CA GLU A 283 -21.06 12.76 49.05
C GLU A 283 -21.81 13.74 48.12
N PRO A 284 -22.29 13.30 46.95
CA PRO A 284 -23.11 14.12 46.07
C PRO A 284 -24.46 14.37 46.75
N THR A 285 -24.50 15.33 47.67
CA THR A 285 -25.74 15.92 48.12
C THR A 285 -26.28 16.77 46.97
N HIS A 286 -27.24 16.16 46.28
CA HIS A 286 -28.44 16.82 45.77
C HIS A 286 -28.24 17.90 44.69
N ASN A 287 -28.45 17.47 43.44
CA ASN A 287 -29.50 18.02 42.59
C ASN A 287 -29.64 19.55 42.51
N GLU A 288 -28.54 20.29 42.31
CA GLU A 288 -28.60 21.70 41.94
C GLU A 288 -28.20 21.88 40.47
N ASP A 289 -29.24 21.81 39.65
CA ASP A 289 -29.55 22.72 38.55
C ASP A 289 -28.43 23.07 37.54
N VAL A 290 -28.16 22.13 36.65
CA VAL A 290 -27.33 22.29 35.44
C VAL A 290 -27.82 23.44 34.53
N ALA A 291 -29.05 23.94 34.71
CA ALA A 291 -29.61 25.04 33.93
C ALA A 291 -28.92 26.41 34.18
N GLN A 292 -28.12 26.57 35.24
CA GLN A 292 -27.42 27.84 35.52
C GLN A 292 -26.12 28.05 34.71
N LEU A 293 -25.59 27.03 34.05
CA LEU A 293 -24.33 27.14 33.28
C LEU A 293 -24.51 27.65 31.84
N LEU A 294 -25.74 27.97 31.42
CA LEU A 294 -26.07 28.45 30.08
C LEU A 294 -26.71 29.85 30.12
N ARG A 295 -26.03 30.86 30.65
CA ARG A 295 -26.38 32.25 30.35
C ARG A 295 -25.24 32.93 29.59
N PRO A 296 -25.44 33.28 28.31
CA PRO A 296 -24.53 34.16 27.60
C PRO A 296 -24.63 35.57 28.20
N HIS A 297 -23.49 36.16 28.53
CA HIS A 297 -23.40 37.59 28.79
C HIS A 297 -23.38 38.32 27.44
N GLU A 298 -24.33 39.21 27.23
CA GLU A 298 -24.34 40.22 26.15
C GLU A 298 -23.24 41.27 26.36
#